data_AF-A0A1G2HF73-F1
#
_entry.id   AF-A0A1G2HF73-F1
#
_cell.length_a   1.000
_cell.length_b   1.000
_cell.length_c   1.000
_cell.angle_alpha   90.00
_cell.angle_beta   90.00
_cell.angle_gamma   90.00
#
_symmetry.space_group_name_H-M   'P 1'
#
loop_
_entity.id
_entity.type
_entity.pdbx_description
1 polymer ?
#
loop_
_entity_poly.entity_id
_entity_poly.type
_entity_poly.pdbx_seq_one_letter_code
_entity_poly.pdbx_strand_id
1 'polypeptide(L)'
;MKRKAKIAVLLLLITVFIPPVNPSIFWNATRNYEFSIFNWEVGSLVGLVGENISFWEEKPDYSDYSGTEASRIVITYLDISQKEIALIRIGSEQELSEVQRAELSDLQYKRKELEDEAKYILRYQVQAVLQEEGIFNPFDGTEFFFPPINFEFEYLPRVLVISERGAFKEVKKIFLSPDITLEEIEQIESAVDKLGFSSLVVPIGGLSTYPTLISPGNNYRWIITTIAHEWVHTYMFFKPLGRAKHTSERQPMEETTANIVGKEIANSVWAEYYEPYMRDEAKSTAYSTVSGPVYSAPKFDFNSAMRQIRKNTEILLAQGKIDEAEAYMREQRDWLEENGYRIRKLNQAYFVFHGYYADSPAHSGANGGVGSKLLELRSLSVSLKEFLLSVSAMENAQDLDSALQELKNK
;
A
#
# COMPACT_ATOMS: atom_id res chain seq x y z
N MET A 1 18.31 -13.26 23.92
CA MET A 1 17.33 -12.91 22.87
C MET A 1 16.79 -11.48 23.01
N LYS A 2 16.24 -11.05 24.16
CA LYS A 2 15.74 -9.66 24.38
C LYS A 2 16.74 -8.55 23.99
N ARG A 3 18.05 -8.76 24.18
CA ARG A 3 19.09 -7.78 23.80
C ARG A 3 19.32 -7.68 22.27
N LYS A 4 19.19 -8.78 21.52
CA LYS A 4 19.32 -8.78 20.05
C LYS A 4 18.10 -8.15 19.38
N ALA A 5 16.89 -8.43 19.87
CA ALA A 5 15.66 -7.79 19.41
C ALA A 5 15.66 -6.28 19.70
N LYS A 6 16.16 -5.84 20.87
CA LYS A 6 16.34 -4.40 21.18
C LYS A 6 17.32 -3.69 20.24
N ILE A 7 18.43 -4.34 19.85
CA ILE A 7 19.38 -3.78 18.88
C ILE A 7 18.77 -3.73 17.47
N ALA A 8 17.97 -4.73 17.09
CA ALA A 8 17.28 -4.75 15.80
C ALA A 8 16.17 -3.68 15.70
N VAL A 9 15.43 -3.42 16.79
CA VAL A 9 14.48 -2.29 16.87
C VAL A 9 15.22 -0.95 16.79
N LEU A 10 16.37 -0.81 17.43
CA LEU A 10 17.21 0.39 17.31
C LEU A 10 17.70 0.61 15.87
N LEU A 11 18.01 -0.47 15.13
CA LEU A 11 18.36 -0.39 13.70
C LEU A 11 17.17 -0.02 12.81
N LEU A 12 15.95 -0.48 13.15
CA LEU A 12 14.69 -0.07 12.50
C LEU A 12 14.40 1.43 12.67
N LEU A 13 14.77 2.01 13.82
CA LEU A 13 14.60 3.45 14.10
C LEU A 13 15.67 4.33 13.46
N ILE A 14 16.74 3.77 12.87
CA ILE A 14 17.93 4.52 12.40
C ILE A 14 17.98 4.65 10.87
N THR A 15 17.05 4.10 10.10
CA THR A 15 17.15 4.12 8.63
C THR A 15 16.59 5.39 8.00
N VAL A 16 17.35 6.47 8.12
CA VAL A 16 17.13 7.70 7.37
C VAL A 16 18.01 7.68 6.13
N PHE A 17 17.36 7.62 4.97
CA PHE A 17 18.00 7.97 3.71
C PHE A 17 18.23 9.49 3.72
N ILE A 18 19.50 9.94 3.77
CA ILE A 18 19.87 11.33 3.51
C ILE A 18 20.17 11.41 2.01
N PRO A 19 19.22 11.81 1.14
CA PRO A 19 19.59 12.10 -0.24
C PRO A 19 20.49 13.35 -0.23
N PRO A 20 21.57 13.38 -1.04
CA PRO A 20 22.35 14.59 -1.21
C PRO A 20 21.45 15.71 -1.76
N VAL A 21 21.44 16.86 -1.07
CA VAL A 21 20.70 18.07 -1.48
C VAL A 21 21.43 18.74 -2.64
N ASN A 22 21.32 18.15 -3.83
CA ASN A 22 21.43 18.94 -5.05
C ASN A 22 20.00 19.31 -5.47
N PRO A 23 19.67 20.61 -5.63
CA PRO A 23 18.34 20.98 -6.09
C PRO A 23 18.12 20.34 -7.46
N SER A 24 17.19 19.38 -7.52
CA SER A 24 16.85 18.75 -8.79
C SER A 24 16.28 19.79 -9.75
N ILE A 25 16.33 19.51 -11.05
CA ILE A 25 15.67 20.35 -12.07
C ILE A 25 14.17 20.60 -11.79
N PHE A 26 13.55 19.74 -10.97
CA PHE A 26 12.16 19.84 -10.52
C PHE A 26 11.93 20.76 -9.31
N TRP A 27 12.99 21.23 -8.64
CA TRP A 27 12.89 21.94 -7.36
C TRP A 27 12.04 23.21 -7.45
N ASN A 28 12.11 23.95 -8.55
CA ASN A 28 11.27 25.14 -8.74
C ASN A 28 9.76 24.80 -8.77
N ALA A 29 9.40 23.60 -9.22
CA ALA A 29 8.02 23.13 -9.23
C ALA A 29 7.57 22.62 -7.85
N THR A 30 8.49 22.04 -7.06
CA THR A 30 8.13 21.27 -5.86
C THR A 30 8.43 21.96 -4.53
N ARG A 31 9.37 22.91 -4.46
CA ARG A 31 9.96 23.43 -3.22
C ARG A 31 8.99 23.90 -2.13
N ASN A 32 7.80 24.38 -2.50
CA ASN A 32 6.81 24.87 -1.54
C ASN A 32 5.95 23.73 -0.94
N TYR A 33 6.08 22.53 -1.49
CA TYR A 33 5.22 21.38 -1.23
C TYR A 33 5.99 20.14 -0.81
N GLU A 34 7.33 20.13 -0.89
CA GLU A 34 8.13 18.94 -0.56
C GLU A 34 7.94 18.52 0.91
N PHE A 35 7.56 17.26 1.10
CA PHE A 35 7.44 16.64 2.41
C PHE A 35 8.73 15.87 2.73
N SER A 36 9.33 16.17 3.89
CA SER A 36 10.53 15.48 4.38
C SER A 36 10.13 14.37 5.34
N ILE A 37 10.21 13.12 4.87
CA ILE A 37 10.03 11.93 5.72
C ILE A 37 11.01 11.98 6.90
N PHE A 38 12.26 12.41 6.69
CA PHE A 38 13.24 12.50 7.78
C PHE A 38 12.80 13.46 8.88
N ASN A 39 12.38 14.68 8.52
CA ASN A 39 11.98 15.67 9.53
C ASN A 39 10.74 15.20 10.28
N TRP A 40 9.82 14.54 9.58
CA TRP A 40 8.66 13.91 10.19
C TRP A 40 9.08 12.77 11.13
N GLU A 41 9.91 11.82 10.69
CA GLU A 41 10.38 10.69 11.51
C GLU A 41 11.09 11.18 12.77
N VAL A 42 11.96 12.20 12.68
CA VAL A 42 12.61 12.78 13.87
C VAL A 42 11.58 13.43 14.81
N GLY A 43 10.59 14.16 14.28
CA GLY A 43 9.52 14.75 15.09
C GLY A 43 8.64 13.70 15.76
N SER A 44 8.22 12.68 15.00
CA SER A 44 7.42 11.56 15.44
C SER A 44 8.18 10.72 16.46
N LEU A 45 9.46 10.43 16.26
CA LEU A 45 10.32 9.72 17.23
C LEU A 45 10.43 10.47 18.57
N VAL A 46 10.48 11.81 18.55
CA VAL A 46 10.47 12.62 19.78
C VAL A 46 9.11 12.54 20.47
N GLY A 47 8.01 12.52 19.72
CA GLY A 47 6.66 12.27 20.24
C GLY A 47 6.49 10.86 20.81
N LEU A 48 6.93 9.82 20.08
CA LEU A 48 6.90 8.41 20.44
C LEU A 48 7.81 8.05 21.63
N VAL A 49 8.81 8.90 21.96
CA VAL A 49 9.64 8.78 23.17
C VAL A 49 9.04 9.57 24.34
N GLY A 50 8.25 10.61 24.07
CA GLY A 50 7.53 11.40 25.07
C GLY A 50 6.24 10.74 25.56
N GLU A 51 5.51 10.07 24.66
CA GLU A 51 4.47 9.10 24.98
C GLU A 51 5.18 7.79 25.34
N ASN A 52 4.88 7.17 26.48
CA ASN A 52 5.53 5.93 26.91
C ASN A 52 5.08 4.74 26.02
N ILE A 53 5.43 4.75 24.73
CA ILE A 53 5.18 3.62 23.82
C ILE A 53 6.13 2.53 24.24
N SER A 54 5.61 1.67 25.09
CA SER A 54 6.30 0.45 25.42
C SER A 54 6.17 -0.46 24.20
N PHE A 55 7.25 -0.54 23.41
CA PHE A 55 7.44 -1.57 22.36
C PHE A 55 7.32 -3.01 22.89
N TRP A 56 7.13 -3.14 24.20
CA TRP A 56 7.07 -4.32 25.03
C TRP A 56 5.92 -4.20 26.04
N GLU A 57 4.86 -3.45 25.72
CA GLU A 57 3.67 -3.34 26.56
C GLU A 57 3.21 -4.76 26.90
N GLU A 58 2.94 -4.99 28.18
CA GLU A 58 2.42 -6.27 28.65
C GLU A 58 1.22 -6.62 27.79
N LYS A 59 1.24 -7.85 27.24
CA LYS A 59 0.19 -8.36 26.37
C LYS A 59 -1.18 -7.94 26.93
N PRO A 60 -1.96 -7.08 26.25
CA PRO A 60 -3.37 -7.00 26.58
C PRO A 60 -3.92 -8.43 26.52
N ASP A 61 -4.87 -8.76 27.40
CA ASP A 61 -5.48 -10.08 27.39
C ASP A 61 -6.20 -10.27 26.04
N TYR A 62 -5.50 -10.90 25.10
CA TYR A 62 -5.92 -11.08 23.71
C TYR A 62 -7.17 -11.96 23.57
N SER A 63 -7.68 -12.55 24.66
CA SER A 63 -8.87 -13.39 24.64
C SER A 63 -10.12 -12.65 24.15
N ASP A 64 -10.15 -11.32 24.21
CA ASP A 64 -11.28 -10.50 23.74
C ASP A 64 -11.17 -10.08 22.26
N TYR A 65 -9.97 -10.11 21.66
CA TYR A 65 -9.72 -9.54 20.32
C TYR A 65 -9.95 -10.49 19.14
N SER A 66 -10.35 -11.74 19.42
CA SER A 66 -10.83 -12.70 18.41
C SER A 66 -12.36 -12.76 18.30
N GLY A 67 -13.09 -12.07 19.18
CA GLY A 67 -14.55 -12.11 19.23
C GLY A 67 -15.24 -11.25 18.16
N THR A 68 -16.54 -11.48 17.96
CA THR A 68 -17.38 -10.67 17.06
C THR A 68 -17.43 -9.20 17.46
N GLU A 69 -17.30 -8.90 18.75
CA GLU A 69 -17.26 -7.53 19.27
C GLU A 69 -16.00 -6.78 18.81
N ALA A 70 -14.84 -7.45 18.76
CA ALA A 70 -13.61 -6.86 18.24
C ALA A 70 -13.76 -6.48 16.76
N SER A 71 -14.37 -7.37 15.96
CA SER A 71 -14.67 -7.10 14.55
C SER A 71 -15.64 -5.91 14.39
N ARG A 72 -16.65 -5.81 15.27
CA ARG A 72 -17.59 -4.67 15.31
C ARG A 72 -16.87 -3.35 15.55
N ILE A 73 -15.94 -3.31 16.51
CA ILE A 73 -15.18 -2.09 16.84
C ILE A 73 -14.38 -1.61 15.64
N VAL A 74 -13.65 -2.52 14.99
CA VAL A 74 -12.87 -2.18 13.79
C VAL A 74 -13.78 -1.69 12.66
N ILE A 75 -14.86 -2.40 12.35
CA ILE A 75 -15.81 -1.97 11.31
C ILE A 75 -16.37 -0.59 11.63
N THR A 76 -16.78 -0.35 12.87
CA THR A 76 -17.33 0.94 13.32
C THR A 76 -16.32 2.06 13.16
N TYR A 77 -15.07 1.85 13.61
CA TYR A 77 -13.98 2.80 13.46
C TYR A 77 -13.74 3.16 11.98
N LEU A 78 -13.74 2.17 11.09
CA LEU A 78 -13.51 2.39 9.65
C LEU A 78 -14.68 3.09 8.96
N ASP A 79 -15.92 2.77 9.31
CA ASP A 79 -17.09 3.45 8.78
C ASP A 79 -17.13 4.92 9.20
N ILE A 80 -16.76 5.22 10.46
CA ILE A 80 -16.63 6.59 10.96
C ILE A 80 -15.53 7.32 10.19
N SER A 81 -14.36 6.69 10.03
CA SER A 81 -13.22 7.28 9.32
C SER A 81 -13.54 7.59 7.86
N GLN A 82 -14.29 6.72 7.17
CA GLN A 82 -14.74 6.96 5.80
C GLN A 82 -15.72 8.14 5.72
N LYS A 83 -16.66 8.25 6.67
CA LYS A 83 -17.61 9.38 6.73
C LYS A 83 -16.89 10.69 7.02
N GLU A 84 -15.94 10.70 7.95
CA GLU A 84 -15.11 11.86 8.25
C GLU A 84 -14.37 12.34 6.99
N ILE A 85 -13.68 11.43 6.30
CA ILE A 85 -12.93 11.76 5.08
C ILE A 85 -13.86 12.20 3.94
N ALA A 86 -15.05 11.62 3.84
CA ALA A 86 -16.05 12.06 2.87
C ALA A 86 -16.50 13.49 3.13
N LEU A 87 -16.72 13.88 4.39
CA LEU A 87 -17.07 15.26 4.76
C LEU A 87 -15.91 16.23 4.50
N ILE A 88 -14.67 15.87 4.86
CA ILE A 88 -13.48 16.69 4.60
C ILE A 88 -13.27 16.92 3.09
N ARG A 89 -13.65 15.95 2.25
CA ARG A 89 -13.54 16.09 0.79
C ARG A 89 -14.56 17.03 0.14
N ILE A 90 -15.65 17.38 0.83
CA ILE A 90 -16.68 18.28 0.29
C ILE A 90 -16.19 19.74 0.25
N GLY A 91 -15.24 20.10 1.10
CA GLY A 91 -14.63 21.43 1.15
C GLY A 91 -13.87 21.64 2.46
N SER A 92 -13.24 22.81 2.61
CA SER A 92 -12.66 23.24 3.89
C SER A 92 -13.73 23.26 4.98
N GLU A 93 -13.36 23.09 6.26
CA GLU A 93 -14.32 23.16 7.38
C GLU A 93 -15.21 24.42 7.33
N GLN A 94 -14.71 25.51 6.75
CA GLN A 94 -15.42 26.78 6.60
C GLN A 94 -16.53 26.75 5.54
N GLU A 95 -16.45 25.84 4.58
CA GLU A 95 -17.44 25.64 3.52
C GLU A 95 -18.56 24.67 3.93
N LEU A 96 -18.38 23.96 5.05
CA LEU A 96 -19.38 23.05 5.60
C LEU A 96 -20.53 23.82 6.27
N SER A 97 -21.76 23.37 6.02
CA SER A 97 -22.94 23.83 6.77
C SER A 97 -22.77 23.59 8.27
N GLU A 98 -23.52 24.31 9.11
CA GLU A 98 -23.47 24.13 10.56
C GLU A 98 -23.77 22.67 10.97
N VAL A 99 -24.69 22.01 10.27
CA VAL A 99 -25.01 20.58 10.46
C VAL A 99 -23.82 19.70 10.13
N GLN A 100 -23.17 19.92 8.98
CA GLN A 100 -22.00 19.13 8.57
C GLN A 100 -20.80 19.34 9.47
N ARG A 101 -20.60 20.55 10.02
CA ARG A 101 -19.54 20.82 11.00
C ARG A 101 -19.79 20.10 12.32
N ALA A 102 -21.04 20.10 12.80
CA ALA A 102 -21.41 19.36 14.00
C ALA A 102 -21.23 17.84 13.79
N GLU A 103 -21.62 17.32 12.62
CA GLU A 103 -21.42 15.92 12.24
C GLU A 103 -19.93 15.57 12.15
N LEU A 104 -19.11 16.41 11.50
CA LEU A 104 -17.66 16.20 11.41
C LEU A 104 -17.01 16.16 12.80
N SER A 105 -17.36 17.08 13.68
CA SER A 105 -16.84 17.11 15.05
C SER A 105 -17.24 15.88 15.86
N ASP A 106 -18.46 15.37 15.69
CA ASP A 106 -18.93 14.14 16.36
C ASP A 106 -18.20 12.90 15.82
N LEU A 107 -18.00 12.81 14.50
CA LEU A 107 -17.24 11.73 13.88
C LEU A 107 -15.78 11.74 14.33
N GLN A 108 -15.12 12.91 14.36
CA GLN A 108 -13.74 13.06 14.83
C GLN A 108 -13.58 12.61 16.30
N TYR A 109 -14.54 12.99 17.16
CA TYR A 109 -14.55 12.58 18.56
C TYR A 109 -14.65 11.05 18.68
N LYS A 110 -15.65 10.44 18.03
CA LYS A 110 -15.87 8.99 18.06
C LYS A 110 -14.72 8.19 17.43
N ARG A 111 -14.13 8.70 16.34
CA ARG A 111 -12.97 8.07 15.69
C ARG A 111 -11.82 7.99 16.69
N LYS A 112 -11.51 9.10 17.37
CA LYS A 112 -10.42 9.16 18.34
C LYS A 112 -10.65 8.23 19.53
N GLU A 113 -11.89 8.10 20.02
CA GLU A 113 -12.22 7.17 21.11
C GLU A 113 -11.97 5.71 20.74
N LEU A 114 -12.19 5.32 19.47
CA LEU A 114 -12.05 3.94 19.01
C LEU A 114 -10.67 3.60 18.42
N GLU A 115 -9.83 4.61 18.15
CA GLU A 115 -8.62 4.44 17.35
C GLU A 115 -7.63 3.45 17.96
N ASP A 116 -7.28 3.62 19.23
CA ASP A 116 -6.29 2.76 19.88
C ASP A 116 -6.76 1.31 19.95
N GLU A 117 -8.02 1.09 20.31
CA GLU A 117 -8.61 -0.24 20.38
C GLU A 117 -8.68 -0.90 18.99
N ALA A 118 -9.11 -0.17 17.96
CA ALA A 118 -9.10 -0.66 16.59
C ALA A 118 -7.69 -1.02 16.10
N LYS A 119 -6.67 -0.22 16.43
CA LYS A 119 -5.26 -0.54 16.14
C LYS A 119 -4.82 -1.82 16.84
N TYR A 120 -5.12 -1.99 18.13
CA TYR A 120 -4.75 -3.20 18.87
C TYR A 120 -5.39 -4.46 18.29
N ILE A 121 -6.68 -4.40 17.95
CA ILE A 121 -7.41 -5.51 17.32
C ILE A 121 -6.78 -5.87 15.97
N LEU A 122 -6.54 -4.88 15.11
CA LEU A 122 -5.92 -5.09 13.80
C LEU A 122 -4.50 -5.68 13.91
N ARG A 123 -3.67 -5.16 14.83
CA ARG A 123 -2.32 -5.70 15.10
C ARG A 123 -2.41 -7.18 15.52
N TYR A 124 -3.32 -7.50 16.44
CA TYR A 124 -3.52 -8.86 16.91
C TYR A 124 -3.96 -9.81 15.79
N GLN A 125 -5.02 -9.47 15.06
CA GLN A 125 -5.62 -10.32 14.05
C GLN A 125 -4.65 -10.63 12.90
N VAL A 126 -3.90 -9.62 12.43
CA VAL A 126 -2.87 -9.83 11.39
C VAL A 126 -1.73 -10.69 11.92
N GLN A 127 -1.28 -10.45 13.16
CA GLN A 127 -0.22 -11.24 13.77
C GLN A 127 -0.65 -12.70 13.95
N ALA A 128 -1.87 -12.95 14.44
CA ALA A 128 -2.39 -14.30 14.64
C ALA A 128 -2.38 -15.11 13.35
N VAL A 129 -2.91 -14.54 12.26
CA VAL A 129 -2.92 -15.20 10.94
C VAL A 129 -1.51 -15.43 10.40
N LEU A 130 -0.58 -14.47 10.56
CA LEU A 130 0.83 -14.71 10.18
C LEU A 130 1.46 -15.88 10.97
N GLN A 131 1.15 -15.99 12.26
CA GLN A 131 1.64 -17.08 13.10
C GLN A 131 1.01 -18.43 12.72
N GLU A 132 -0.26 -18.45 12.33
CA GLU A 132 -0.96 -19.64 11.80
C GLU A 132 -0.37 -20.11 10.47
N GLU A 133 0.01 -19.19 9.58
CA GLU A 133 0.78 -19.47 8.37
C GLU A 133 2.23 -19.90 8.67
N GLY A 134 2.65 -19.88 9.94
CA GLY A 134 3.99 -20.25 10.40
C GLY A 134 5.06 -19.21 10.10
N ILE A 135 4.68 -17.96 9.85
CA ILE A 135 5.55 -16.81 9.55
C ILE A 135 5.80 -16.04 10.86
N PHE A 136 6.96 -16.27 11.47
CA PHE A 136 7.30 -15.70 12.78
C PHE A 136 8.37 -14.61 12.70
N ASN A 137 9.54 -14.92 12.10
CA ASN A 137 10.64 -13.97 12.01
C ASN A 137 11.54 -14.21 10.79
N PRO A 138 12.37 -13.22 10.41
CA PRO A 138 13.26 -13.31 9.25
C PRO A 138 14.57 -14.09 9.49
N PHE A 139 14.84 -14.59 10.70
CA PHE A 139 16.18 -15.01 11.11
C PHE A 139 16.41 -16.52 11.09
N ASP A 140 15.76 -17.28 11.98
CA ASP A 140 16.18 -18.65 12.31
C ASP A 140 15.03 -19.64 12.52
N GLY A 141 13.83 -19.33 12.02
CA GLY A 141 12.69 -20.25 12.00
C GLY A 141 12.10 -20.55 13.39
N THR A 142 12.62 -19.95 14.44
CA THR A 142 12.07 -20.04 15.80
C THR A 142 10.72 -19.33 15.92
N GLU A 143 9.89 -19.72 16.89
CA GLU A 143 8.52 -19.20 17.03
C GLU A 143 8.44 -17.92 17.88
N PHE A 144 9.36 -16.98 17.69
CA PHE A 144 9.18 -15.61 18.19
C PHE A 144 8.73 -14.70 17.05
N PHE A 145 7.72 -13.88 17.31
CA PHE A 145 7.18 -12.96 16.32
C PHE A 145 8.04 -11.69 16.22
N PHE A 146 8.55 -11.39 15.02
CA PHE A 146 9.34 -10.21 14.71
C PHE A 146 9.39 -9.96 13.19
N PRO A 147 9.36 -8.71 12.70
CA PRO A 147 9.16 -7.46 13.46
C PRO A 147 7.77 -7.44 14.13
N PRO A 148 7.59 -6.78 15.27
CA PRO A 148 6.24 -6.59 15.80
C PRO A 148 5.41 -5.77 14.80
N ILE A 149 4.10 -6.04 14.73
CA ILE A 149 3.19 -5.23 13.93
C ILE A 149 2.95 -3.93 14.69
N ASN A 150 3.51 -2.83 14.20
CA ASN A 150 3.30 -1.51 14.76
C ASN A 150 3.00 -0.53 13.63
N PHE A 151 1.84 0.12 13.71
CA PHE A 151 1.40 1.08 12.70
C PHE A 151 0.56 2.19 13.33
N GLU A 152 0.56 3.35 12.69
CA GLU A 152 -0.29 4.50 13.03
C GLU A 152 -1.16 4.90 11.83
N PHE A 153 -2.37 5.37 12.13
CA PHE A 153 -3.27 5.89 11.11
C PHE A 153 -2.97 7.37 10.87
N GLU A 154 -2.52 7.70 9.66
CA GLU A 154 -2.05 9.06 9.35
C GLU A 154 -2.42 9.54 7.95
N TYR A 155 -2.50 10.85 7.78
CA TYR A 155 -2.61 11.48 6.47
C TYR A 155 -1.26 11.44 5.76
N LEU A 156 -1.09 10.46 4.87
CA LEU A 156 0.17 10.21 4.18
C LEU A 156 0.51 11.30 3.17
N PRO A 157 1.81 11.61 2.98
CA PRO A 157 2.24 12.50 1.91
C PRO A 157 1.81 11.94 0.55
N ARG A 158 1.61 12.83 -0.42
CA ARG A 158 1.43 12.41 -1.80
C ARG A 158 2.78 12.15 -2.43
N VAL A 159 2.81 11.36 -3.50
CA VAL A 159 4.03 11.12 -4.27
C VAL A 159 3.86 11.72 -5.66
N LEU A 160 4.76 12.64 -6.01
CA LEU A 160 5.01 13.03 -7.39
C LEU A 160 5.94 12.01 -8.03
N VAL A 161 5.39 11.25 -8.96
CA VAL A 161 6.09 10.29 -9.79
C VAL A 161 6.48 10.97 -11.08
N ILE A 162 7.77 10.95 -11.40
CA ILE A 162 8.33 11.54 -12.62
C ILE A 162 8.96 10.43 -13.44
N SER A 163 8.61 10.38 -14.71
CA SER A 163 9.08 9.38 -15.66
C SER A 163 9.53 10.01 -16.98
N GLU A 164 10.33 9.26 -17.74
CA GLU A 164 10.63 9.61 -19.13
C GLU A 164 9.34 9.61 -19.97
N ARG A 165 9.23 10.51 -20.97
CA ARG A 165 8.09 10.48 -21.91
C ARG A 165 8.19 9.33 -22.90
N GLY A 166 9.43 8.95 -23.26
CA GLY A 166 9.73 7.94 -24.28
C GLY A 166 9.72 6.49 -23.79
N ALA A 167 9.58 6.25 -22.49
CA ALA A 167 9.63 4.90 -21.92
C ALA A 167 8.91 4.86 -20.56
N PHE A 168 8.46 3.68 -20.13
CA PHE A 168 8.00 3.45 -18.76
C PHE A 168 9.19 3.31 -17.81
N LYS A 169 9.89 4.42 -17.59
CA LYS A 169 11.09 4.46 -16.77
C LYS A 169 11.00 5.60 -15.77
N GLU A 170 11.11 5.24 -14.49
CA GLU A 170 11.16 6.20 -13.40
C GLU A 170 12.41 7.07 -13.49
N VAL A 171 12.23 8.37 -13.34
CA VAL A 171 13.31 9.36 -13.24
C VAL A 171 13.49 9.76 -11.78
N LYS A 172 12.40 10.07 -11.08
CA LYS A 172 12.42 10.49 -9.68
C LYS A 172 11.05 10.34 -9.02
N LYS A 173 11.04 10.09 -7.71
CA LYS A 173 9.90 10.27 -6.82
C LYS A 173 10.17 11.41 -5.83
N ILE A 174 9.18 12.25 -5.60
CA ILE A 174 9.24 13.35 -4.62
C ILE A 174 7.99 13.28 -3.74
N PHE A 175 8.18 13.23 -2.42
CA PHE A 175 7.07 13.32 -1.48
C PHE A 175 6.59 14.77 -1.39
N LEU A 176 5.27 14.94 -1.44
CA LEU A 176 4.57 16.21 -1.36
C LEU A 176 3.66 16.22 -0.13
N SER A 177 3.34 17.41 0.35
CA SER A 177 2.40 17.62 1.46
C SER A 177 1.08 16.85 1.24
N PRO A 178 0.50 16.23 2.29
CA PRO A 178 -0.80 15.57 2.20
C PRO A 178 -1.92 16.54 1.77
N ASP A 179 -1.83 17.79 2.20
CA ASP A 179 -2.88 18.82 2.09
C ASP A 179 -2.86 19.58 0.76
N ILE A 180 -2.03 19.16 -0.19
CA ILE A 180 -1.95 19.79 -1.50
C ILE A 180 -3.29 19.66 -2.26
N THR A 181 -3.78 20.80 -2.75
CA THR A 181 -5.05 20.89 -3.49
C THR A 181 -4.94 20.30 -4.89
N LEU A 182 -6.07 20.02 -5.53
CA LEU A 182 -6.08 19.54 -6.92
C LEU A 182 -5.46 20.57 -7.88
N GLU A 183 -5.74 21.86 -7.67
CA GLU A 183 -5.17 22.93 -8.50
C GLU A 183 -3.64 22.94 -8.39
N GLU A 184 -3.10 22.86 -7.18
CA GLU A 184 -1.66 22.81 -6.94
C GLU A 184 -1.03 21.55 -7.53
N ILE A 185 -1.71 20.39 -7.42
CA ILE A 185 -1.30 19.15 -8.09
C ILE A 185 -1.14 19.38 -9.59
N GLU A 186 -2.15 19.96 -10.25
CA GLU A 186 -2.13 20.22 -11.69
C GLU A 186 -1.05 21.24 -12.08
N GLN A 187 -0.80 22.24 -11.24
CA GLN A 187 0.28 23.20 -11.44
C GLN A 187 1.67 22.54 -11.36
N ILE A 188 1.91 21.70 -10.35
CA ILE A 188 3.17 20.95 -10.21
C ILE A 188 3.37 20.04 -11.41
N GLU A 189 2.35 19.27 -11.78
CA GLU A 189 2.41 18.36 -12.91
C GLU A 189 2.68 19.10 -14.22
N SER A 190 1.97 20.20 -14.48
CA SER A 190 2.19 21.03 -15.68
C SER A 190 3.61 21.60 -15.71
N ALA A 191 4.16 22.00 -14.56
CA ALA A 191 5.52 22.49 -14.48
C ALA A 191 6.55 21.41 -14.80
N VAL A 192 6.36 20.17 -14.34
CA VAL A 192 7.22 19.03 -14.68
C VAL A 192 7.05 18.63 -16.14
N ASP A 193 5.82 18.63 -16.67
CA ASP A 193 5.53 18.26 -18.05
C ASP A 193 6.21 19.24 -19.04
N LYS A 194 6.26 20.54 -18.71
CA LYS A 194 7.00 21.58 -19.47
C LYS A 194 8.52 21.35 -19.50
N LEU A 195 9.08 20.60 -18.55
CA LEU A 195 10.49 20.22 -18.56
C LEU A 195 10.76 19.00 -19.45
N GLY A 196 9.75 18.47 -20.13
CA GLY A 196 9.87 17.34 -21.06
C GLY A 196 9.74 15.97 -20.40
N PHE A 197 9.17 15.89 -19.20
CA PHE A 197 8.92 14.65 -18.46
C PHE A 197 7.43 14.31 -18.42
N SER A 198 7.10 13.09 -18.01
CA SER A 198 5.74 12.69 -17.71
C SER A 198 5.57 12.62 -16.20
N SER A 199 4.58 13.33 -15.66
CA SER A 199 4.36 13.48 -14.22
C SER A 199 3.02 12.97 -13.73
N LEU A 200 2.98 12.46 -12.51
CA LEU A 200 1.74 12.08 -11.83
C LEU A 200 1.89 12.26 -10.31
N VAL A 201 1.05 13.08 -9.70
CA VAL A 201 0.83 13.11 -8.26
C VAL A 201 -0.26 12.12 -7.89
N VAL A 202 0.08 11.21 -6.99
CA VAL A 202 -0.77 10.13 -6.50
C VAL A 202 -0.75 10.06 -4.97
N PRO A 203 -1.88 9.73 -4.33
CA PRO A 203 -1.86 9.33 -2.92
C PRO A 203 -1.18 7.96 -2.79
N ILE A 204 -0.55 7.72 -1.64
CA ILE A 204 -0.04 6.40 -1.24
C ILE A 204 -0.94 5.78 -0.18
N GLY A 205 -0.94 4.46 -0.12
CA GLY A 205 -1.77 3.71 0.83
C GLY A 205 -1.10 3.46 2.18
N GLY A 206 0.19 3.17 2.13
CA GLY A 206 1.04 2.93 3.29
C GLY A 206 2.43 3.52 3.06
N LEU A 207 3.18 3.65 4.16
CA LEU A 207 4.59 3.97 4.15
C LEU A 207 5.31 3.07 5.15
N SER A 208 6.25 2.26 4.65
CA SER A 208 7.06 1.31 5.42
C SER A 208 8.13 1.99 6.31
N THR A 209 7.76 3.02 7.07
CA THR A 209 8.53 3.49 8.23
C THR A 209 8.30 2.54 9.42
N TYR A 210 8.95 2.81 10.56
CA TYR A 210 8.66 2.09 11.80
C TYR A 210 8.39 3.07 12.97
N PRO A 211 7.13 3.19 13.44
CA PRO A 211 5.92 2.44 13.01
C PRO A 211 5.55 2.69 11.55
N THR A 212 4.88 1.72 10.92
CA THR A 212 4.31 1.88 9.59
C THR A 212 3.22 2.94 9.61
N LEU A 213 3.11 3.76 8.56
CA LEU A 213 1.99 4.70 8.43
C LEU A 213 0.97 4.18 7.43
N ILE A 214 -0.30 4.30 7.77
CA ILE A 214 -1.41 3.76 6.98
C ILE A 214 -2.50 4.81 6.85
N SER A 215 -3.01 5.02 5.64
CA SER A 215 -4.10 5.98 5.42
C SER A 215 -5.44 5.44 5.96
N PRO A 216 -6.17 6.18 6.81
CA PRO A 216 -7.42 5.71 7.45
C PRO A 216 -8.67 5.68 6.55
N GLY A 217 -8.55 5.94 5.24
CA GLY A 217 -9.68 6.27 4.36
C GLY A 217 -10.22 5.17 3.46
N ASN A 218 -9.94 3.91 3.74
CA ASN A 218 -10.31 2.81 2.84
C ASN A 218 -11.13 1.75 3.57
N ASN A 219 -11.65 0.78 2.80
CA ASN A 219 -12.35 -0.36 3.38
C ASN A 219 -11.41 -1.27 4.19
N TYR A 220 -12.00 -2.07 5.06
CA TYR A 220 -11.26 -2.96 5.96
C TYR A 220 -10.34 -3.95 5.20
N ARG A 221 -10.74 -4.51 4.03
CA ARG A 221 -9.87 -5.45 3.27
C ARG A 221 -8.60 -4.74 2.87
N TRP A 222 -8.75 -3.51 2.37
CA TRP A 222 -7.64 -2.69 1.97
C TRP A 222 -6.72 -2.37 3.15
N ILE A 223 -7.27 -1.98 4.31
CA ILE A 223 -6.45 -1.64 5.48
C ILE A 223 -5.65 -2.84 5.97
N ILE A 224 -6.28 -4.00 6.09
CA ILE A 224 -5.60 -5.23 6.50
C ILE A 224 -4.54 -5.62 5.46
N THR A 225 -4.86 -5.50 4.17
CA THR A 225 -3.89 -5.73 3.08
C THR A 225 -2.68 -4.81 3.22
N THR A 226 -2.90 -3.51 3.47
CA THR A 226 -1.83 -2.53 3.63
C THR A 226 -0.99 -2.82 4.89
N ILE A 227 -1.61 -3.11 6.03
CA ILE A 227 -0.89 -3.49 7.27
C ILE A 227 0.06 -4.65 6.98
N ALA A 228 -0.45 -5.72 6.35
CA ALA A 228 0.34 -6.90 6.04
C ALA A 228 1.41 -6.60 4.97
N HIS A 229 1.08 -5.83 3.93
CA HIS A 229 2.02 -5.43 2.86
C HIS A 229 3.23 -4.67 3.42
N GLU A 230 2.99 -3.62 4.21
CA GLU A 230 4.06 -2.81 4.79
C GLU A 230 4.84 -3.58 5.89
N TRP A 231 4.19 -4.49 6.61
CA TRP A 231 4.88 -5.39 7.52
C TRP A 231 5.84 -6.33 6.77
N VAL A 232 5.48 -6.82 5.59
CA VAL A 232 6.35 -7.67 4.76
C VAL A 232 7.59 -6.90 4.30
N HIS A 233 7.47 -5.62 3.96
CA HIS A 233 8.63 -4.76 3.70
C HIS A 233 9.56 -4.66 4.92
N THR A 234 8.98 -4.45 6.11
CA THR A 234 9.72 -4.43 7.39
C THR A 234 10.39 -5.78 7.67
N TYR A 235 9.74 -6.90 7.34
CA TYR A 235 10.30 -8.24 7.43
C TYR A 235 11.48 -8.43 6.46
N MET A 236 11.30 -8.05 5.19
CA MET A 236 12.30 -8.20 4.13
C MET A 236 13.53 -7.32 4.34
N PHE A 237 13.43 -6.20 5.04
CA PHE A 237 14.58 -5.40 5.48
C PHE A 237 15.65 -6.25 6.18
N PHE A 238 15.24 -7.32 6.88
CA PHE A 238 16.15 -8.24 7.54
C PHE A 238 16.64 -9.41 6.68
N LYS A 239 16.25 -9.46 5.41
CA LYS A 239 16.53 -10.54 4.47
C LYS A 239 17.39 -10.06 3.29
N PRO A 240 18.05 -10.97 2.55
CA PRO A 240 18.88 -10.60 1.40
C PRO A 240 18.18 -9.67 0.41
N LEU A 241 16.93 -9.95 0.04
CA LEU A 241 16.21 -9.15 -0.96
C LEU A 241 16.10 -7.68 -0.54
N GLY A 242 15.67 -7.42 0.70
CA GLY A 242 15.56 -6.08 1.30
C GLY A 242 16.86 -5.29 1.42
N ARG A 243 18.00 -5.99 1.41
CA ARG A 243 19.33 -5.38 1.55
C ARG A 243 20.12 -5.34 0.25
N ALA A 244 19.65 -6.02 -0.79
CA ALA A 244 20.31 -6.07 -2.08
C ALA A 244 20.40 -4.66 -2.68
N LYS A 245 21.37 -4.44 -3.57
CA LYS A 245 21.49 -3.17 -4.28
C LYS A 245 20.20 -2.89 -5.06
N HIS A 246 19.70 -1.66 -5.00
CA HIS A 246 18.54 -1.27 -5.81
C HIS A 246 18.84 -1.46 -7.31
N THR A 247 18.02 -2.28 -7.96
CA THR A 247 18.00 -2.50 -9.42
C THR A 247 16.57 -2.30 -9.92
N SER A 248 16.41 -2.20 -11.24
CA SER A 248 15.11 -2.12 -11.89
C SER A 248 14.23 -3.35 -11.68
N GLU A 249 14.80 -4.47 -11.21
CA GLU A 249 14.10 -5.74 -11.00
C GLU A 249 13.87 -6.05 -9.52
N ARG A 250 14.77 -5.62 -8.62
CA ARG A 250 14.65 -5.82 -7.17
C ARG A 250 13.36 -5.20 -6.61
N GLN A 251 13.09 -3.93 -6.92
CA GLN A 251 11.91 -3.25 -6.41
C GLN A 251 10.60 -3.94 -6.85
N PRO A 252 10.42 -4.30 -8.14
CA PRO A 252 9.29 -5.15 -8.53
C PRO A 252 9.19 -6.47 -7.76
N MET A 253 10.32 -7.11 -7.42
CA MET A 253 10.32 -8.35 -6.62
C MET A 253 9.74 -8.11 -5.22
N GLU A 254 10.21 -7.07 -4.54
CA GLU A 254 9.75 -6.72 -3.19
C GLU A 254 8.28 -6.33 -3.16
N GLU A 255 7.87 -5.38 -4.01
CA GLU A 255 6.48 -4.92 -4.04
C GLU A 255 5.51 -6.03 -4.42
N THR A 256 5.90 -6.89 -5.37
CA THR A 256 5.10 -8.06 -5.73
C THR A 256 4.97 -9.03 -4.57
N THR A 257 6.06 -9.31 -3.86
CA THR A 257 6.06 -10.22 -2.71
C THR A 257 5.20 -9.69 -1.58
N ALA A 258 5.37 -8.41 -1.23
CA ALA A 258 4.58 -7.72 -0.23
C ALA A 258 3.08 -7.71 -0.59
N ASN A 259 2.76 -7.51 -1.86
CA ASN A 259 1.37 -7.51 -2.31
C ASN A 259 0.72 -8.91 -2.32
N ILE A 260 1.45 -9.96 -2.74
CA ILE A 260 0.96 -11.35 -2.69
C ILE A 260 0.68 -11.75 -1.23
N VAL A 261 1.68 -11.57 -0.36
CA VAL A 261 1.56 -11.94 1.06
C VAL A 261 0.49 -11.08 1.74
N GLY A 262 0.47 -9.76 1.49
CA GLY A 262 -0.51 -8.85 2.06
C GLY A 262 -1.95 -9.24 1.73
N LYS A 263 -2.23 -9.64 0.47
CA LYS A 263 -3.56 -10.07 0.04
C LYS A 263 -3.96 -11.42 0.63
N GLU A 264 -3.06 -12.40 0.63
CA GLU A 264 -3.38 -13.71 1.21
C GLU A 264 -3.64 -13.62 2.72
N ILE A 265 -2.81 -12.89 3.46
CA ILE A 265 -3.03 -12.63 4.89
C ILE A 265 -4.34 -11.87 5.10
N ALA A 266 -4.63 -10.83 4.32
CA ALA A 266 -5.89 -10.08 4.46
C ALA A 266 -7.13 -10.93 4.16
N ASN A 267 -7.04 -11.86 3.22
CA ASN A 267 -8.12 -12.80 2.93
C ASN A 267 -8.36 -13.76 4.10
N SER A 268 -7.29 -14.30 4.69
CA SER A 268 -7.38 -15.17 5.86
C SER A 268 -7.93 -14.42 7.09
N VAL A 269 -7.44 -13.21 7.36
CA VAL A 269 -7.97 -12.34 8.44
C VAL A 269 -9.45 -12.05 8.21
N TRP A 270 -9.86 -11.73 6.98
CA TRP A 270 -11.27 -11.51 6.66
C TRP A 270 -12.13 -12.74 6.92
N ALA A 271 -11.70 -13.90 6.41
CA ALA A 271 -12.43 -15.15 6.55
C ALA A 271 -12.59 -15.56 8.01
N GLU A 272 -11.55 -15.36 8.83
CA GLU A 272 -11.54 -15.74 10.24
C GLU A 272 -12.37 -14.79 11.11
N TYR A 273 -12.13 -13.47 11.02
CA TYR A 273 -12.67 -12.54 12.03
C TYR A 273 -13.93 -11.79 11.60
N TYR A 274 -14.08 -11.51 10.30
CA TYR A 274 -15.07 -10.54 9.84
C TYR A 274 -16.20 -11.14 9.02
N GLU A 275 -15.93 -12.19 8.23
CA GLU A 275 -16.99 -12.91 7.52
C GLU A 275 -18.05 -13.50 8.49
N PRO A 276 -17.68 -14.13 9.62
CA PRO A 276 -18.65 -14.60 10.60
C PRO A 276 -19.49 -13.46 11.18
N TYR A 277 -18.85 -12.35 11.54
CA TYR A 277 -19.54 -11.14 12.03
C TYR A 277 -20.60 -10.65 11.04
N MET A 278 -20.22 -10.46 9.78
CA MET A 278 -21.13 -9.98 8.73
C MET A 278 -22.30 -10.95 8.50
N ARG A 279 -22.04 -12.26 8.59
CA ARG A 279 -23.08 -13.28 8.46
C ARG A 279 -24.07 -13.23 9.61
N ASP A 280 -23.61 -12.98 10.84
CA ASP A 280 -24.48 -12.94 12.01
C ASP A 280 -25.28 -11.62 12.10
N GLU A 281 -24.69 -10.49 11.70
CA GLU A 281 -25.44 -9.23 11.51
C GLU A 281 -26.57 -9.39 10.48
N ALA A 282 -26.29 -10.03 9.35
CA ALA A 282 -27.29 -10.28 8.32
C ALA A 282 -28.44 -11.18 8.80
N LYS A 283 -28.20 -12.08 9.75
CA LYS A 283 -29.26 -12.88 10.39
C LYS A 283 -30.06 -12.09 11.42
N SER A 284 -29.40 -11.20 12.17
CA SER A 284 -30.01 -10.34 13.20
C SER A 284 -30.96 -9.29 12.60
N THR A 285 -30.67 -8.82 11.39
CA THR A 285 -31.46 -7.83 10.65
C THR A 285 -32.60 -8.43 9.81
N ALA A 286 -32.93 -9.73 10.00
CA ALA A 286 -33.98 -10.42 9.26
C ALA A 286 -35.42 -10.04 9.71
N TYR A 287 -35.77 -8.76 9.56
CA TYR A 287 -37.06 -8.25 9.07
C TYR A 287 -36.78 -7.19 8.00
N SER A 288 -36.08 -7.58 6.93
CA SER A 288 -36.18 -6.98 5.59
C SER A 288 -35.41 -7.85 4.62
N THR A 289 -36.16 -8.64 3.84
CA THR A 289 -35.65 -9.24 2.61
C THR A 289 -35.34 -8.15 1.60
N VAL A 290 -34.08 -7.71 1.58
CA VAL A 290 -33.46 -7.18 0.37
C VAL A 290 -32.30 -8.11 0.05
N SER A 291 -32.51 -8.97 -0.94
CA SER A 291 -31.45 -9.73 -1.59
C SER A 291 -30.38 -8.74 -2.01
N GLY A 292 -29.25 -8.71 -1.30
CA GLY A 292 -28.08 -7.94 -1.72
C GLY A 292 -27.66 -8.39 -3.12
N PRO A 293 -27.08 -7.51 -3.94
CA PRO A 293 -26.66 -7.88 -5.27
C PRO A 293 -25.64 -9.03 -5.14
N VAL A 294 -25.98 -10.16 -5.77
CA VAL A 294 -25.00 -11.16 -6.16
C VAL A 294 -23.94 -10.39 -6.95
N TYR A 295 -22.71 -10.34 -6.45
CA TYR A 295 -21.59 -9.76 -7.19
C TYR A 295 -21.42 -10.54 -8.49
N SER A 296 -22.11 -10.10 -9.54
CA SER A 296 -21.85 -10.55 -10.89
C SER A 296 -20.41 -10.14 -11.21
N ALA A 297 -19.61 -11.06 -11.74
CA ALA A 297 -18.30 -10.72 -12.29
C ALA A 297 -18.43 -9.45 -13.15
N PRO A 298 -17.53 -8.45 -12.99
CA PRO A 298 -17.65 -7.22 -13.73
C PRO A 298 -17.69 -7.53 -15.23
N LYS A 299 -18.68 -6.99 -15.95
CA LYS A 299 -18.81 -7.15 -17.42
C LYS A 299 -17.57 -6.64 -18.17
N PHE A 300 -16.75 -5.85 -17.49
CA PHE A 300 -15.53 -5.23 -17.97
C PHE A 300 -14.33 -5.74 -17.16
N ASP A 301 -13.37 -6.38 -17.84
CA ASP A 301 -12.10 -6.76 -17.21
C ASP A 301 -11.11 -5.59 -17.29
N PHE A 302 -11.13 -4.76 -16.26
CA PHE A 302 -10.21 -3.62 -16.11
C PHE A 302 -8.74 -4.02 -16.16
N ASN A 303 -8.41 -5.21 -15.63
CA ASN A 303 -7.05 -5.70 -15.64
C ASN A 303 -6.60 -6.00 -17.07
N SER A 304 -7.43 -6.68 -17.84
CA SER A 304 -7.16 -6.96 -19.26
C SER A 304 -7.06 -5.69 -20.10
N ALA A 305 -7.96 -4.73 -19.87
CA ALA A 305 -7.95 -3.44 -20.54
C ALA A 305 -6.62 -2.70 -20.34
N MET A 306 -6.19 -2.51 -19.09
CA MET A 306 -4.95 -1.79 -18.79
C MET A 306 -3.69 -2.49 -19.30
N ARG A 307 -3.66 -3.82 -19.31
CA ARG A 307 -2.57 -4.59 -19.94
C ARG A 307 -2.46 -4.27 -21.43
N GLN A 308 -3.60 -4.24 -22.12
CA GLN A 308 -3.64 -3.93 -23.54
C GLN A 308 -3.22 -2.48 -23.81
N ILE A 309 -3.69 -1.54 -22.98
CA ILE A 309 -3.30 -0.13 -23.06
C ILE A 309 -1.79 0.02 -22.89
N ARG A 310 -1.21 -0.63 -21.87
CA ARG A 310 0.24 -0.63 -21.65
C ARG A 310 1.00 -1.12 -22.88
N LYS A 311 0.65 -2.31 -23.37
CA LYS A 311 1.32 -2.96 -24.51
C LYS A 311 1.27 -2.09 -25.77
N ASN A 312 0.11 -1.51 -26.08
CA ASN A 312 -0.05 -0.63 -27.23
C ASN A 312 0.76 0.67 -27.07
N THR A 313 0.82 1.21 -25.86
CA THR A 313 1.64 2.38 -25.53
C THR A 313 3.13 2.06 -25.72
N GLU A 314 3.63 0.91 -25.24
CA GLU A 314 5.02 0.47 -25.46
C GLU A 314 5.36 0.34 -26.94
N ILE A 315 4.42 -0.16 -27.77
CA ILE A 315 4.61 -0.24 -29.23
C ILE A 315 4.78 1.16 -29.84
N LEU A 316 3.93 2.12 -29.47
CA LEU A 316 4.02 3.50 -29.96
C LEU A 316 5.31 4.18 -29.49
N LEU A 317 5.69 3.99 -28.21
CA LEU A 317 6.93 4.53 -27.64
C LEU A 317 8.17 3.94 -28.32
N ALA A 318 8.19 2.63 -28.60
CA ALA A 318 9.28 1.97 -29.32
C ALA A 318 9.45 2.48 -30.76
N GLN A 319 8.40 3.04 -31.36
CA GLN A 319 8.43 3.70 -32.67
C GLN A 319 8.82 5.18 -32.59
N GLY A 320 9.10 5.72 -31.40
CA GLY A 320 9.38 7.14 -31.17
C GLY A 320 8.15 8.04 -31.23
N LYS A 321 6.94 7.46 -31.27
CA LYS A 321 5.66 8.18 -31.42
C LYS A 321 5.09 8.61 -30.07
N ILE A 322 5.84 9.45 -29.37
CA ILE A 322 5.52 9.87 -27.99
C ILE A 322 4.16 10.57 -27.91
N ASP A 323 3.90 11.54 -28.80
CA ASP A 323 2.64 12.30 -28.74
C ASP A 323 1.43 11.44 -29.13
N GLU A 324 1.59 10.48 -30.05
CA GLU A 324 0.54 9.49 -30.39
C GLU A 324 0.26 8.55 -29.20
N ALA A 325 1.30 8.11 -28.49
CA ALA A 325 1.17 7.28 -27.29
C ALA A 325 0.40 8.02 -26.18
N GLU A 326 0.70 9.30 -25.96
CA GLU A 326 0.01 10.13 -24.98
C GLU A 326 -1.43 10.45 -25.39
N ALA A 327 -1.70 10.66 -26.69
CA ALA A 327 -3.05 10.80 -27.20
C ALA A 327 -3.87 9.53 -27.01
N TYR A 328 -3.29 8.37 -27.34
CA TYR A 328 -3.90 7.07 -27.11
C TYR A 328 -4.25 6.87 -25.63
N MET A 329 -3.32 7.13 -24.71
CA MET A 329 -3.60 7.00 -23.27
C MET A 329 -4.73 7.93 -22.78
N ARG A 330 -4.86 9.14 -23.33
CA ARG A 330 -5.99 10.04 -23.01
C ARG A 330 -7.33 9.48 -23.50
N GLU A 331 -7.37 8.97 -24.74
CA GLU A 331 -8.57 8.32 -25.29
C GLU A 331 -8.98 7.10 -24.45
N GLN A 332 -8.00 6.28 -24.07
CA GLN A 332 -8.27 5.09 -23.25
C GLN A 332 -8.73 5.45 -21.83
N ARG A 333 -8.22 6.54 -21.24
CA ARG A 333 -8.73 7.06 -19.97
C ARG A 333 -10.23 7.41 -20.06
N ASP A 334 -10.64 8.08 -21.13
CA ASP A 334 -12.03 8.49 -21.32
C ASP A 334 -12.94 7.26 -21.49
N TRP A 335 -12.49 6.29 -22.28
CA TRP A 335 -13.17 5.01 -22.43
C TRP A 335 -13.26 4.20 -21.12
N LEU A 336 -12.21 4.24 -20.28
CA LEU A 336 -12.26 3.61 -18.94
C LEU A 336 -13.31 4.28 -18.05
N GLU A 337 -13.41 5.61 -18.09
CA GLU A 337 -14.42 6.37 -17.34
C GLU A 337 -15.85 6.02 -17.80
N GLU A 338 -16.08 5.87 -19.10
CA GLU A 338 -17.36 5.38 -19.65
C GLU A 338 -17.72 3.97 -19.15
N ASN A 339 -16.72 3.14 -18.83
CA ASN A 339 -16.90 1.81 -18.26
C ASN A 339 -16.92 1.81 -16.71
N GLY A 340 -16.99 2.99 -16.09
CA GLY A 340 -17.09 3.15 -14.62
C GLY A 340 -15.75 3.21 -13.88
N TYR A 341 -14.63 3.35 -14.59
CA TYR A 341 -13.28 3.40 -14.02
C TYR A 341 -12.68 4.79 -14.20
N ARG A 342 -12.86 5.65 -13.20
CA ARG A 342 -12.34 7.02 -13.24
C ARG A 342 -10.84 7.04 -12.95
N ILE A 343 -10.05 7.47 -13.92
CA ILE A 343 -8.61 7.74 -13.78
C ILE A 343 -8.37 9.22 -14.11
N ARG A 344 -7.84 10.00 -13.16
CA ARG A 344 -7.59 11.45 -13.38
C ARG A 344 -6.62 11.70 -14.55
N LYS A 345 -5.48 10.99 -14.54
CA LYS A 345 -4.40 11.15 -15.51
C LYS A 345 -3.80 9.79 -15.82
N LEU A 346 -3.87 9.38 -17.10
CA LEU A 346 -3.28 8.16 -17.62
C LEU A 346 -2.10 8.54 -18.53
N ASN A 347 -0.89 8.25 -18.09
CA ASN A 347 0.36 8.59 -18.78
C ASN A 347 1.49 7.61 -18.38
N GLN A 348 2.71 7.87 -18.83
CA GLN A 348 3.89 7.05 -18.48
C GLN A 348 4.11 6.98 -16.97
N ALA A 349 3.96 8.10 -16.25
CA ALA A 349 4.13 8.12 -14.79
C ALA A 349 3.10 7.25 -14.07
N TYR A 350 1.87 7.17 -14.58
CA TYR A 350 0.85 6.23 -14.10
C TYR A 350 1.33 4.78 -14.22
N PHE A 351 1.82 4.38 -15.39
CA PHE A 351 2.31 3.02 -15.61
C PHE A 351 3.59 2.72 -14.84
N VAL A 352 4.45 3.72 -14.60
CA VAL A 352 5.63 3.58 -13.75
C VAL A 352 5.22 3.37 -12.29
N PHE A 353 4.25 4.12 -11.77
CA PHE A 353 3.83 3.98 -10.38
C PHE A 353 3.04 2.70 -10.12
N HIS A 354 1.99 2.46 -10.91
CA HIS A 354 1.09 1.33 -10.71
C HIS A 354 1.63 0.03 -11.32
N GLY A 355 2.66 0.10 -12.17
CA GLY A 355 3.24 -1.05 -12.82
C GLY A 355 4.33 -1.75 -12.02
N TYR A 356 4.37 -1.68 -10.69
CA TYR A 356 5.25 -2.52 -9.85
C TYR A 356 4.51 -3.64 -9.11
N TYR A 357 3.18 -3.57 -9.03
CA TYR A 357 2.37 -4.60 -8.37
C TYR A 357 2.08 -5.73 -9.37
N ALA A 358 2.51 -6.97 -9.15
CA ALA A 358 2.31 -8.08 -10.10
C ALA A 358 0.88 -8.38 -10.50
N ASP A 359 -0.09 -7.99 -9.68
CA ASP A 359 -1.52 -8.10 -10.00
C ASP A 359 -2.16 -6.76 -10.35
N SER A 360 -1.36 -5.68 -10.45
CA SER A 360 -1.86 -4.46 -11.03
C SER A 360 -2.18 -4.70 -12.50
N PRO A 361 -3.31 -4.16 -12.98
CA PRO A 361 -3.67 -4.05 -14.38
C PRO A 361 -2.50 -3.66 -15.31
N ALA A 362 -1.52 -2.91 -14.78
CA ALA A 362 -0.36 -2.40 -15.48
C ALA A 362 0.90 -3.31 -15.48
N HIS A 363 0.93 -4.46 -14.78
CA HIS A 363 2.19 -5.22 -14.59
C HIS A 363 2.18 -6.68 -15.08
N SER A 364 1.23 -7.10 -15.90
CA SER A 364 1.27 -8.47 -16.44
C SER A 364 1.18 -8.48 -17.96
N GLY A 365 2.18 -9.06 -18.66
CA GLY A 365 1.96 -9.61 -20.00
C GLY A 365 2.67 -8.97 -21.20
N ALA A 366 3.53 -7.96 -21.03
CA ALA A 366 4.49 -7.59 -22.08
C ALA A 366 5.87 -8.19 -21.75
N ASN A 367 6.06 -9.47 -22.06
CA ASN A 367 7.33 -10.22 -22.05
C ASN A 367 7.92 -10.71 -20.70
N GLY A 368 7.18 -11.48 -19.90
CA GLY A 368 7.82 -12.41 -18.93
C GLY A 368 8.65 -11.76 -17.81
N GLY A 369 8.18 -10.64 -17.27
CA GLY A 369 8.84 -9.94 -16.16
C GLY A 369 8.77 -10.67 -14.81
N VAL A 370 9.46 -10.10 -13.83
CA VAL A 370 9.55 -10.57 -12.43
C VAL A 370 8.18 -10.91 -11.81
N GLY A 371 7.16 -10.07 -12.00
CA GLY A 371 5.84 -10.28 -11.37
C GLY A 371 5.17 -11.59 -11.77
N SER A 372 5.17 -11.95 -13.06
CA SER A 372 4.61 -13.23 -13.52
C SER A 372 5.38 -14.43 -12.99
N LYS A 373 6.71 -14.31 -12.89
CA LYS A 373 7.57 -15.36 -12.33
C LYS A 373 7.30 -15.56 -10.84
N LEU A 374 7.02 -14.49 -10.08
CA LEU A 374 6.65 -14.58 -8.67
C LEU A 374 5.26 -15.17 -8.46
N LEU A 375 4.28 -14.87 -9.31
CA LEU A 375 2.97 -15.52 -9.28
C LEU A 375 3.08 -17.01 -9.60
N GLU A 376 3.90 -17.38 -10.59
CA GLU A 376 4.21 -18.77 -10.90
C GLU A 376 4.88 -19.45 -9.70
N LEU A 377 5.90 -18.83 -9.11
CA LEU A 377 6.59 -19.35 -7.94
C LEU A 377 5.62 -19.53 -6.75
N ARG A 378 4.74 -18.56 -6.51
CA ARG A 378 3.70 -18.68 -5.47
C ARG A 378 2.78 -19.86 -5.73
N SER A 379 2.36 -20.07 -6.98
CA SER A 379 1.48 -21.19 -7.36
C SER A 379 2.14 -22.56 -7.21
N LEU A 380 3.48 -22.63 -7.30
CA LEU A 380 4.27 -23.84 -7.10
C LEU A 380 4.71 -24.05 -5.64
N SER A 381 4.58 -23.03 -4.78
CA SER A 381 4.97 -23.10 -3.37
C SER A 381 3.91 -23.81 -2.54
N VAL A 382 4.31 -24.70 -1.62
CA VAL A 382 3.36 -25.49 -0.80
C VAL A 382 2.61 -24.61 0.20
N SER A 383 3.24 -23.56 0.70
CA SER A 383 2.66 -22.64 1.69
C SER A 383 3.08 -21.19 1.44
N LEU A 384 2.34 -20.24 2.02
CA LEU A 384 2.71 -18.83 1.97
C LEU A 384 4.06 -18.57 2.65
N LYS A 385 4.33 -19.29 3.74
CA LYS A 385 5.63 -19.29 4.43
C LYS A 385 6.78 -19.70 3.52
N GLU A 386 6.64 -20.82 2.81
CA GLU A 386 7.68 -21.30 1.91
C GLU A 386 7.95 -20.29 0.79
N PHE A 387 6.88 -19.73 0.21
CA PHE A 387 6.99 -18.66 -0.78
C PHE A 387 7.77 -17.46 -0.24
N LEU A 388 7.37 -16.89 0.90
CA LEU A 388 8.02 -15.72 1.49
C LEU A 388 9.47 -16.01 1.87
N LEU A 389 9.76 -17.17 2.47
CA LEU A 389 11.13 -17.56 2.83
C LEU A 389 12.02 -17.70 1.60
N SER A 390 11.50 -18.30 0.52
CA SER A 390 12.22 -18.47 -0.74
C SER A 390 12.53 -17.13 -1.38
N VAL A 391 11.52 -16.28 -1.60
CA VAL A 391 11.71 -15.01 -2.30
C VAL A 391 12.55 -14.03 -1.49
N SER A 392 12.32 -13.93 -0.19
CA SER A 392 13.09 -13.00 0.65
C SER A 392 14.58 -13.38 0.76
N ALA A 393 14.93 -14.64 0.50
CA ALA A 393 16.33 -15.10 0.45
C ALA A 393 17.07 -14.74 -0.85
N MET A 394 16.36 -14.28 -1.89
CA MET A 394 16.95 -13.91 -3.18
C MET A 394 17.66 -12.55 -3.09
N GLU A 395 18.71 -12.35 -3.89
CA GLU A 395 19.39 -11.06 -4.05
C GLU A 395 19.01 -10.38 -5.37
N ASN A 396 18.54 -11.14 -6.36
CA ASN A 396 18.27 -10.64 -7.70
C ASN A 396 17.29 -11.54 -8.49
N ALA A 397 16.91 -11.10 -9.70
CA ALA A 397 15.97 -11.82 -10.56
C ALA A 397 16.50 -13.17 -11.09
N GLN A 398 17.81 -13.38 -11.14
CA GLN A 398 18.40 -14.65 -11.56
C GLN A 398 18.20 -15.76 -10.52
N ASP A 399 18.13 -15.39 -9.24
CA ASP A 399 17.79 -16.35 -8.17
C ASP A 399 16.34 -16.83 -8.32
N LEU A 400 15.42 -15.94 -8.71
CA LEU A 400 14.04 -16.28 -9.04
C LEU A 400 13.94 -17.23 -10.22
N ASP A 401 14.71 -16.99 -11.28
CA ASP A 401 14.77 -17.89 -12.44
C ASP A 401 15.29 -19.28 -12.06
N SER A 402 16.32 -19.32 -11.22
CA SER A 402 16.90 -20.58 -10.73
C SER A 402 15.90 -21.37 -9.88
N ALA A 403 15.20 -20.71 -8.96
CA ALA A 403 14.18 -21.33 -8.12
C ALA A 403 13.01 -21.92 -8.93
N LEU A 404 12.55 -21.21 -9.97
CA LEU A 404 11.51 -21.73 -10.87
C LEU A 404 11.97 -22.93 -11.69
N GLN A 405 13.22 -22.95 -12.16
CA GLN A 405 13.77 -24.10 -12.87
C GLN A 405 13.88 -25.34 -11.98
N GLU A 406 14.33 -25.18 -10.73
CA GLU A 406 14.42 -26.27 -9.76
C GLU A 406 13.05 -26.89 -9.45
N LEU A 407 12.01 -26.06 -9.28
CA LEU A 407 10.65 -26.54 -9.03
C LEU A 407 10.02 -27.24 -10.24
N LYS A 408 10.34 -26.81 -11.46
CA LYS A 408 9.86 -27.47 -12.70
C LYS A 408 10.51 -28.82 -12.97
N ASN A 409 11.68 -29.07 -12.39
CA ASN A 409 12.43 -30.31 -12.56
C ASN A 409 12.13 -31.36 -11.45
N LYS A 410 11.34 -30.99 -10.44
CA LYS A 410 10.77 -31.89 -9.43
C LYS A 410 9.38 -32.34 -9.87
#